data_AF-A0A0N8RKK4-F1
#
_entry.id   AF-A0A0N8RKK4-F1
#
_cell.length_a   1.000
_cell.length_b   1.000
_cell.length_c   1.000
_cell.angle_alpha   90.00
_cell.angle_beta   90.00
_cell.angle_gamma   90.00
#
_symmetry.space_group_name_H-M   'P 1'
#
loop_
_entity.id
_entity.type
_entity.pdbx_description
1 polymer ?
#
loop_
_entity_poly.entity_id
_entity_poly.type
_entity_poly.pdbx_seq_one_letter_code
_entity_poly.pdbx_strand_id
1 'polypeptide(L)'
;MSRFLVWCAPKSLYTRLVAPFALHREAVEMPNPIPLKDHEKETRLVNQRLIACAVLVGLLAACLVARMYFLQVTEFDYHSTISENNRVHVLPIPPERGLIFDRNGEVLADNRPSFNLTLTRERAGDWHKVIDELMTLLELPDEDRILFDKELKQVRHPFEPATLLYELTEEQIAILAVNQYLLPGVDVAAQFVRHYPLGAHFAHSIGYVGRINEKEASHLDNEYRGTQSIGKTGI
;
A
#
# COMPACT_ATOMS: atom_id res chain seq x y z
N MET A 1 -38.29 46.67 11.97
CA MET A 1 -39.47 47.54 11.84
C MET A 1 -39.99 47.89 13.22
N SER A 2 -40.31 49.17 13.43
CA SER A 2 -41.19 49.73 14.47
C SER A 2 -40.64 49.80 15.91
N ARG A 3 -40.11 50.94 16.37
CA ARG A 3 -40.79 52.18 16.85
C ARG A 3 -41.14 52.10 18.35
N PHE A 4 -40.59 53.01 19.19
CA PHE A 4 -41.22 54.28 19.65
C PHE A 4 -42.38 54.01 20.63
N LEU A 5 -42.64 54.73 21.71
CA LEU A 5 -42.09 55.96 22.29
C LEU A 5 -42.84 56.20 23.63
N VAL A 6 -42.20 56.93 24.55
CA VAL A 6 -42.75 58.07 25.32
C VAL A 6 -43.68 57.87 26.54
N TRP A 7 -43.15 58.42 27.65
CA TRP A 7 -43.75 59.32 28.67
C TRP A 7 -44.99 58.89 29.48
N CYS A 8 -44.93 59.15 30.80
CA CYS A 8 -45.39 60.44 31.36
C CYS A 8 -45.02 60.58 32.85
N ALA A 9 -44.56 61.76 33.28
CA ALA A 9 -44.52 62.19 34.68
C ALA A 9 -45.93 62.56 35.18
N PRO A 10 -46.20 62.81 36.49
CA PRO A 10 -45.97 64.17 37.01
C PRO A 10 -45.77 64.36 38.55
N LYS A 11 -45.14 65.52 38.86
CA LYS A 11 -45.42 66.52 39.93
C LYS A 11 -45.36 66.16 41.43
N SER A 12 -44.63 67.02 42.18
CA SER A 12 -45.16 67.93 43.23
C SER A 12 -44.16 68.12 44.38
N LEU A 13 -43.36 69.20 44.38
CA LEU A 13 -43.51 70.45 45.15
C LEU A 13 -42.97 70.43 46.61
N TYR A 14 -41.94 71.28 46.81
CA TYR A 14 -41.62 72.14 47.97
C TYR A 14 -41.40 71.54 49.36
N THR A 15 -40.26 71.86 49.99
CA THR A 15 -40.16 72.88 51.06
C THR A 15 -38.69 73.12 51.47
N ARG A 16 -38.32 74.41 51.55
CA ARG A 16 -37.04 74.97 52.04
C ARG A 16 -36.88 74.76 53.56
N LEU A 17 -35.64 74.68 54.08
CA LEU A 17 -35.00 75.67 54.97
C LEU A 17 -33.85 75.07 55.81
N VAL A 18 -32.75 75.83 55.85
CA VAL A 18 -31.78 76.00 56.96
C VAL A 18 -30.73 74.91 57.19
N ALA A 19 -29.50 75.25 56.79
CA ALA A 19 -28.28 74.65 57.28
C ALA A 19 -27.90 75.20 58.67
N PRO A 20 -27.25 74.39 59.52
CA PRO A 20 -26.31 74.89 60.50
C PRO A 20 -24.89 74.41 60.17
N PHE A 21 -23.99 75.37 60.13
CA PHE A 21 -22.53 75.21 60.09
C PHE A 21 -22.05 74.55 61.40
N ALA A 22 -21.52 73.33 61.34
CA ALA A 22 -20.86 72.69 62.48
C ALA A 22 -19.82 71.62 62.07
N LEU A 23 -18.55 71.99 62.28
CA LEU A 23 -17.37 71.18 62.62
C LEU A 23 -16.98 69.99 61.71
N HIS A 24 -15.90 70.24 60.96
CA HIS A 24 -15.07 69.24 60.28
C HIS A 24 -14.49 68.25 61.32
N ARG A 25 -15.05 67.04 61.39
CA ARG A 25 -14.35 65.85 61.90
C ARG A 25 -13.92 65.04 60.70
N GLU A 26 -12.62 65.02 60.42
CA GLU A 26 -12.03 64.04 59.52
C GLU A 26 -12.36 62.64 60.06
N ALA A 27 -13.17 61.88 59.32
CA ALA A 27 -13.35 60.47 59.59
C ALA A 27 -12.04 59.77 59.23
N VAL A 28 -11.33 59.27 60.25
CA VAL A 28 -10.19 58.36 60.05
C VAL A 28 -10.73 57.12 59.35
N GLU A 29 -10.40 56.98 58.07
CA GLU A 29 -10.70 55.80 57.27
C GLU A 29 -9.87 54.64 57.85
N MET A 30 -10.54 53.71 58.54
CA MET A 30 -9.88 52.51 59.03
C MET A 30 -9.42 51.69 57.82
N PRO A 31 -8.13 51.33 57.70
CA PRO A 31 -7.72 50.44 56.62
C PRO A 31 -8.50 49.13 56.74
N ASN A 32 -9.05 48.66 55.62
CA ASN A 32 -9.72 47.36 55.54
C ASN A 32 -8.81 46.30 56.20
N PRO A 33 -9.35 45.41 57.06
CA PRO A 33 -8.54 44.36 57.67
C PRO A 33 -7.87 43.57 56.54
N ILE A 34 -6.54 43.49 56.60
CA ILE A 34 -5.75 42.76 55.62
C ILE A 34 -6.29 41.33 55.60
N PRO A 35 -6.81 40.81 54.47
CA PRO A 35 -7.21 39.41 54.42
C PRO A 35 -5.96 38.57 54.65
N LEU A 36 -5.87 37.93 55.82
CA LEU A 36 -4.80 36.99 56.11
C LEU A 36 -4.91 35.85 55.11
N LYS A 37 -4.06 35.91 54.08
CA LYS A 37 -3.97 34.92 53.02
C LYS A 37 -3.43 33.63 53.63
N ASP A 38 -4.31 32.65 53.80
CA ASP A 38 -3.97 31.36 54.39
C ASP A 38 -3.24 30.50 53.36
N HIS A 39 -1.94 30.75 53.22
CA HIS A 39 -1.05 30.08 52.28
C HIS A 39 -1.05 28.55 52.46
N GLU A 40 -1.33 28.04 53.66
CA GLU A 40 -1.36 26.60 53.94
C GLU A 40 -2.58 25.90 53.34
N LYS A 41 -3.75 26.57 53.34
CA LYS A 41 -4.97 26.03 52.73
C LYS A 41 -4.93 26.10 51.20
N GLU A 42 -4.43 27.20 50.63
CA GLU A 42 -4.25 27.34 49.18
C GLU A 42 -3.26 26.29 48.65
N THR A 43 -2.12 26.11 49.31
CA THR A 43 -1.13 25.10 48.91
C THR A 43 -1.66 23.67 49.06
N ARG A 44 -2.46 23.37 50.08
CA ARG A 44 -3.12 22.06 50.22
C ARG A 44 -4.09 21.78 49.07
N LEU A 45 -4.92 22.75 48.69
CA LEU A 45 -5.87 22.61 47.57
C LEU A 45 -5.14 22.45 46.23
N VAL A 46 -4.06 23.20 46.02
CA VAL A 46 -3.21 23.08 44.81
C VAL A 46 -2.53 21.71 44.77
N ASN A 47 -1.94 21.25 45.88
CA ASN A 47 -1.29 19.94 45.95
C ASN A 47 -2.28 18.79 45.73
N GLN A 48 -3.50 18.88 46.26
CA GLN A 48 -4.54 17.88 46.01
C GLN A 48 -4.92 17.79 44.53
N ARG A 49 -5.03 18.93 43.83
CA ARG A 49 -5.29 18.95 42.38
C ARG A 49 -4.12 18.38 41.58
N LEU A 50 -2.88 18.71 41.95
CA LEU A 50 -1.68 18.16 41.32
C LEU A 50 -1.62 16.64 41.48
N ILE A 51 -1.90 16.11 42.67
CA ILE A 51 -1.95 14.67 42.92
C ILE A 51 -3.08 14.02 42.11
N ALA A 52 -4.27 14.62 42.06
CA ALA A 52 -5.38 14.09 41.28
C ALA A 52 -5.04 14.04 39.77
N CYS A 53 -4.42 15.08 39.21
CA CYS A 53 -3.94 15.09 37.83
C CYS A 53 -2.84 14.04 37.60
N ALA A 54 -1.90 13.89 38.53
CA ALA A 54 -0.83 12.89 38.43
C ALA A 54 -1.38 11.46 38.44
N VAL A 55 -2.37 11.17 39.29
CA VAL A 55 -3.06 9.87 39.31
C VAL A 55 -3.81 9.62 38.02
N LEU A 56 -4.53 10.62 37.50
CA LEU A 56 -5.25 10.51 36.22
C LEU A 56 -4.30 10.17 35.07
N VAL A 57 -3.18 10.91 34.97
CA VAL A 57 -2.14 10.66 33.96
C VAL A 57 -1.53 9.28 34.14
N GLY A 58 -1.26 8.87 35.38
CA GLY A 58 -0.74 7.53 35.69
C GLY A 58 -1.69 6.41 35.25
N LEU A 59 -3.00 6.58 35.46
CA LEU A 59 -4.02 5.61 35.01
C LEU A 59 -4.10 5.52 33.48
N LEU A 60 -4.05 6.66 32.79
CA LEU A 60 -4.03 6.68 31.32
C LEU A 60 -2.76 6.01 30.76
N ALA A 61 -1.61 6.29 31.36
CA ALA A 61 -0.35 5.64 31.00
C ALA A 61 -0.40 4.12 31.25
N ALA A 62 -0.95 3.69 32.39
CA ALA A 62 -1.14 2.26 32.69
C ALA A 62 -2.07 1.58 31.68
N CYS A 63 -3.14 2.25 31.26
CA CYS A 63 -4.04 1.75 30.21
C CYS A 63 -3.30 1.57 28.87
N LEU A 64 -2.47 2.54 28.47
CA LEU A 64 -1.64 2.42 27.26
C LEU A 64 -0.64 1.27 27.36
N VAL A 65 0.03 1.10 28.50
CA VAL A 65 0.97 -0.01 28.73
C VAL A 65 0.23 -1.35 28.67
N ALA A 66 -0.94 -1.46 29.30
CA ALA A 66 -1.76 -2.67 29.24
C ALA A 66 -2.20 -2.99 27.80
N ARG A 67 -2.60 -1.97 27.03
CA ARG A 67 -2.94 -2.14 25.62
C ARG A 67 -1.74 -2.57 24.78
N MET A 68 -0.57 -1.98 25.03
CA MET A 68 0.68 -2.34 24.35
C MET A 68 1.08 -3.78 24.67
N TYR A 69 0.99 -4.19 25.93
CA TYR A 69 1.24 -5.57 26.36
C TYR A 69 0.28 -6.55 25.68
N PHE A 70 -1.01 -6.21 25.57
CA PHE A 70 -1.98 -7.04 24.86
C PHE A 70 -1.60 -7.21 23.36
N LEU A 71 -1.30 -6.12 22.66
CA LEU A 71 -0.88 -6.22 21.25
C LEU A 71 0.42 -7.02 21.08
N GLN A 72 1.39 -6.83 21.97
CA GLN A 72 2.72 -7.42 21.84
C GLN A 72 2.85 -8.85 22.37
N VAL A 73 2.04 -9.27 23.35
CA VAL A 73 2.17 -10.59 23.99
C VAL A 73 1.03 -11.52 23.59
N THR A 74 -0.22 -11.05 23.60
CA THR A 74 -1.37 -11.92 23.26
C THR A 74 -1.61 -12.02 21.76
N GLU A 75 -1.32 -10.96 20.99
CA GLU A 75 -1.46 -10.96 19.52
C GLU A 75 -0.12 -11.04 18.78
N PHE A 76 0.97 -11.40 19.48
CA PHE A 76 2.32 -11.49 18.90
C PHE A 76 2.34 -12.33 17.62
N ASP A 77 1.83 -13.57 17.70
CA ASP A 77 1.88 -14.53 16.61
C ASP A 77 1.11 -14.04 15.37
N TYR A 78 -0.02 -13.36 15.59
CA TYR A 78 -0.86 -12.83 14.51
C TYR A 78 -0.17 -11.67 13.77
N HIS A 79 0.36 -10.68 14.49
CA HIS A 79 1.04 -9.52 13.89
C HIS A 79 2.41 -9.88 13.32
N SER A 80 3.11 -10.84 13.93
CA SER A 80 4.34 -11.42 13.39
C SER A 80 4.06 -12.12 12.05
N THR A 81 3.01 -12.93 11.97
CA THR A 81 2.65 -13.65 10.73
C THR A 81 2.27 -12.70 9.59
N ILE A 82 1.50 -11.64 9.87
CA ILE A 82 1.15 -10.63 8.85
C ILE A 82 2.40 -9.90 8.34
N SER A 83 3.33 -9.57 9.23
CA SER A 83 4.59 -8.91 8.86
C SER A 83 5.48 -9.83 8.01
N GLU A 84 5.55 -11.12 8.35
CA GLU A 84 6.24 -12.12 7.55
C GLU A 84 5.61 -12.30 6.17
N ASN A 85 4.28 -12.37 6.08
CA ASN A 85 3.56 -12.47 4.80
C ASN A 85 3.77 -11.24 3.89
N ASN A 86 3.96 -10.06 4.47
CA ASN A 86 4.31 -8.86 3.69
C ASN A 86 5.79 -8.86 3.24
N ARG A 87 6.67 -9.60 3.90
CA ARG A 87 8.09 -9.72 3.53
C ARG A 87 8.33 -10.85 2.52
N VAL A 88 7.51 -11.88 2.52
CA VAL A 88 7.74 -13.11 1.76
C VAL A 88 6.69 -13.25 0.65
N HIS A 89 7.10 -12.98 -0.58
CA HIS A 89 6.32 -13.32 -1.77
C HIS A 89 6.63 -14.75 -2.22
N VAL A 90 5.61 -15.62 -2.24
CA VAL A 90 5.74 -16.98 -2.77
C VAL A 90 5.63 -16.93 -4.28
N LEU A 91 6.74 -17.17 -4.97
CA LEU A 91 6.77 -17.31 -6.43
C LEU A 91 6.60 -18.79 -6.80
N PRO A 92 5.51 -19.16 -7.50
CA PRO A 92 5.32 -20.54 -7.95
C PRO A 92 6.34 -20.86 -9.05
N ILE A 93 7.05 -21.98 -8.91
CA ILE A 93 7.92 -22.51 -9.96
C ILE A 93 7.10 -23.53 -10.75
N PRO A 94 6.82 -23.29 -12.04
CA PRO A 94 6.03 -24.24 -12.83
C PRO A 94 6.80 -25.56 -13.00
N PRO A 95 6.13 -26.72 -12.90
CA PRO A 95 6.77 -28.00 -13.13
C PRO A 95 7.06 -28.22 -14.61
N GLU A 96 8.06 -29.04 -14.90
CA GLU A 96 8.33 -29.52 -16.25
C GLU A 96 7.26 -30.55 -16.67
N ARG A 97 6.80 -30.47 -17.92
CA ARG A 97 5.83 -31.45 -18.46
C ARG A 97 6.51 -32.77 -18.78
N GLY A 98 5.82 -33.89 -18.60
CA GLY A 98 6.36 -35.22 -18.96
C GLY A 98 6.69 -35.37 -20.45
N LEU A 99 7.70 -36.18 -20.76
CA LEU A 99 8.00 -36.59 -22.14
C LEU A 99 6.93 -37.57 -22.63
N ILE A 100 6.54 -37.46 -23.90
CA ILE A 100 5.61 -38.42 -24.54
C ILE A 100 6.40 -39.28 -25.51
N PHE A 101 6.25 -40.59 -25.39
CA PHE A 101 6.95 -41.58 -26.23
C PHE A 101 5.96 -42.45 -27.00
N ASP A 102 6.37 -42.94 -28.16
CA ASP A 102 5.70 -44.04 -28.86
C ASP A 102 6.05 -45.41 -28.23
N ARG A 103 5.35 -46.47 -28.64
CA ARG A 103 5.61 -47.88 -28.27
C ARG A 103 7.05 -48.33 -28.51
N ASN A 104 7.75 -47.69 -29.44
CA ASN A 104 9.14 -48.01 -29.80
C ASN A 104 10.16 -47.17 -29.01
N GLY A 105 9.72 -46.29 -28.10
CA GLY A 105 10.59 -45.40 -27.32
C GLY A 105 11.01 -44.12 -28.06
N GLU A 106 10.44 -43.83 -29.22
CA GLU A 106 10.70 -42.58 -29.94
C GLU A 106 9.95 -41.41 -29.29
N VAL A 107 10.63 -40.27 -29.14
CA VAL A 107 10.08 -39.07 -28.49
C VAL A 107 9.09 -38.39 -29.44
N LEU A 108 7.83 -38.32 -29.03
CA LEU A 108 6.78 -37.64 -29.76
C LEU A 108 6.59 -36.20 -29.31
N ALA A 109 6.90 -35.90 -28.05
CA ALA A 109 6.88 -34.55 -27.52
C ALA A 109 7.89 -34.37 -26.37
N ASP A 110 8.76 -33.37 -26.51
CA ASP A 110 9.80 -32.96 -25.56
C ASP A 110 9.63 -31.51 -25.11
N ASN A 111 10.40 -31.11 -24.10
CA ASN A 111 10.50 -29.73 -23.66
C ASN A 111 11.85 -29.17 -24.08
N ARG A 112 11.87 -28.02 -24.74
CA ARG A 112 13.09 -27.29 -25.06
C ARG A 112 13.17 -26.00 -24.24
N PRO A 113 14.34 -25.63 -23.71
CA PRO A 113 14.52 -24.35 -23.08
C PRO A 113 14.33 -23.25 -24.13
N SER A 114 13.59 -22.22 -23.76
CA SER A 114 13.39 -20.99 -24.51
C SER A 114 13.60 -19.82 -23.55
N PHE A 115 14.15 -18.72 -24.06
CA PHE A 115 14.41 -17.53 -23.27
C PHE A 115 13.44 -16.44 -23.68
N ASN A 116 12.72 -15.90 -22.72
CA ASN A 116 11.75 -14.85 -22.94
C ASN A 116 12.22 -13.55 -22.27
N LEU A 117 11.91 -12.43 -22.89
CA LEU A 117 12.15 -11.11 -22.31
C LEU A 117 10.99 -10.77 -21.39
N THR A 118 11.30 -10.44 -20.14
CA THR A 118 10.30 -10.03 -19.16
C THR A 118 10.61 -8.67 -18.57
N LEU A 119 9.58 -7.92 -18.20
CA LEU A 119 9.70 -6.62 -17.56
C LEU A 119 8.79 -6.52 -16.33
N THR A 120 9.38 -6.21 -15.19
CA THR A 120 8.67 -5.92 -13.94
C THR A 120 8.50 -4.41 -13.78
N ARG A 121 7.26 -3.92 -13.91
CA ARG A 121 6.93 -2.48 -13.93
C ARG A 121 7.43 -1.74 -12.69
N GLU A 122 7.27 -2.31 -11.51
CA GLU A 122 7.61 -1.69 -10.23
C GLU A 122 9.13 -1.57 -10.04
N ARG A 123 9.91 -2.44 -10.69
CA ARG A 123 11.38 -2.40 -10.63
C ARG A 123 11.97 -1.44 -11.65
N ALA A 124 11.28 -1.19 -12.76
CA ALA A 124 11.76 -0.35 -13.84
C ALA A 124 11.68 1.15 -13.55
N GLY A 125 10.83 1.58 -12.61
CA GLY A 125 10.58 3.00 -12.36
C GLY A 125 9.87 3.65 -13.55
N ASP A 126 10.62 4.35 -14.40
CA ASP A 126 10.10 4.95 -15.64
C ASP A 126 10.18 3.95 -16.80
N TRP A 127 9.26 2.99 -16.79
CA TRP A 127 9.24 1.88 -17.74
C TRP A 127 9.06 2.30 -19.21
N HIS A 128 8.51 3.50 -19.49
CA HIS A 128 8.42 4.00 -20.87
C HIS A 128 9.81 4.24 -21.46
N LYS A 129 10.72 4.83 -20.67
CA LYS A 129 12.11 5.04 -21.10
C LYS A 129 12.84 3.73 -21.29
N VAL A 130 12.62 2.77 -20.40
CA VAL A 130 13.21 1.43 -20.50
C VAL A 130 12.77 0.73 -21.79
N ILE A 131 11.48 0.86 -22.17
CA ILE A 131 11.01 0.36 -23.45
C ILE A 131 11.69 1.09 -24.61
N ASP A 132 11.76 2.42 -24.59
CA ASP A 132 12.38 3.19 -25.68
C ASP A 132 13.86 2.80 -25.88
N GLU A 133 14.59 2.57 -24.78
CA GLU A 133 15.96 2.05 -24.81
C GLU A 133 16.01 0.61 -25.35
N LEU A 134 15.09 -0.27 -24.92
CA LEU A 134 15.00 -1.64 -25.39
C LEU A 134 14.71 -1.75 -26.90
N MET A 135 13.79 -0.92 -27.39
CA MET A 135 13.43 -0.82 -28.81
C MET A 135 14.66 -0.42 -29.64
N THR A 136 15.47 0.52 -29.13
CA THR A 136 16.69 0.98 -29.79
C THR A 136 17.77 -0.09 -29.80
N LEU A 137 17.95 -0.82 -28.68
CA LEU A 137 18.98 -1.86 -28.54
C LEU A 137 18.70 -3.10 -29.40
N LEU A 138 17.43 -3.48 -29.53
CA LEU A 138 17.01 -4.68 -30.26
C LEU A 138 16.54 -4.37 -31.69
N GLU A 139 16.61 -3.10 -32.13
CA GLU A 139 16.18 -2.63 -33.45
C GLU A 139 14.75 -3.07 -33.81
N LEU A 140 13.84 -2.97 -32.83
CA LEU A 140 12.46 -3.45 -32.97
C LEU A 140 11.56 -2.42 -33.70
N PRO A 141 10.55 -2.87 -34.46
CA PRO A 141 9.58 -1.99 -35.12
C PRO A 141 8.66 -1.29 -34.11
N ASP A 142 8.24 -0.06 -34.41
CA ASP A 142 7.35 0.74 -33.55
C ASP A 142 6.02 0.05 -33.16
N GLU A 143 5.59 -0.94 -33.93
CA GLU A 143 4.42 -1.76 -33.65
C GLU A 143 4.56 -2.54 -32.32
N ASP A 144 5.77 -3.03 -32.02
CA ASP A 144 6.05 -3.78 -30.79
C ASP A 144 5.90 -2.91 -29.55
N ARG A 145 6.16 -1.60 -29.69
CA ARG A 145 5.97 -0.64 -28.59
C ARG A 145 4.51 -0.59 -28.11
N ILE A 146 3.57 -0.66 -29.05
CA ILE A 146 2.13 -0.65 -28.75
C ILE A 146 1.75 -1.96 -28.05
N LEU A 147 2.33 -3.08 -28.49
CA LEU A 147 2.12 -4.39 -27.87
C LEU A 147 2.65 -4.42 -26.44
N PHE A 148 3.87 -3.94 -26.21
CA PHE A 148 4.50 -3.92 -24.88
C PHE A 148 3.73 -3.04 -23.89
N ASP A 149 3.31 -1.84 -24.32
CA ASP A 149 2.47 -0.96 -23.51
C ASP A 149 1.15 -1.64 -23.11
N LYS A 150 0.55 -2.40 -24.04
CA LYS A 150 -0.67 -3.17 -23.76
C LYS A 150 -0.41 -4.28 -22.75
N GLU A 151 0.62 -5.11 -22.95
CA GLU A 151 0.94 -6.24 -22.06
C GLU A 151 1.24 -5.74 -20.63
N LEU A 152 2.01 -4.66 -20.47
CA LEU A 152 2.31 -4.07 -19.15
C LEU A 152 1.08 -3.48 -18.45
N LYS A 153 0.10 -3.00 -19.21
CA LYS A 153 -1.19 -2.53 -18.65
C LYS A 153 -2.13 -3.68 -18.28
N GLN A 154 -1.95 -4.86 -18.87
CA GLN A 154 -2.75 -6.04 -18.59
C GLN A 154 -2.31 -6.82 -17.34
N VAL A 155 -1.09 -6.58 -16.85
CA VAL A 155 -0.60 -7.16 -15.60
C VAL A 155 -1.51 -6.78 -14.43
N ARG A 156 -1.98 -7.79 -13.70
CA ARG A 156 -2.98 -7.62 -12.63
C ARG A 156 -2.38 -7.47 -11.25
N HIS A 157 -1.25 -8.13 -10.99
CA HIS A 157 -0.62 -8.15 -9.68
C HIS A 157 0.63 -7.27 -9.65
N PRO A 158 0.84 -6.49 -8.57
CA PRO A 158 2.10 -5.77 -8.39
C PRO A 158 3.30 -6.74 -8.35
N PHE A 159 4.42 -6.33 -8.95
CA PHE A 159 5.66 -7.10 -9.04
C PHE A 159 5.57 -8.39 -9.87
N GLU A 160 4.51 -8.54 -10.65
CA GLU A 160 4.39 -9.63 -11.62
C GLU A 160 5.11 -9.24 -12.93
N PRO A 161 6.04 -10.06 -13.43
CA PRO A 161 6.75 -9.77 -14.67
C PRO A 161 5.82 -9.94 -15.89
N ALA A 162 5.78 -8.93 -16.77
CA ALA A 162 5.13 -9.04 -18.08
C ALA A 162 6.12 -9.64 -19.10
N THR A 163 5.71 -10.66 -19.86
CA THR A 163 6.52 -11.16 -20.99
C THR A 163 6.33 -10.23 -22.19
N LEU A 164 7.40 -9.61 -22.66
CA LEU A 164 7.39 -8.68 -23.80
C LEU A 164 7.71 -9.41 -25.11
N LEU A 165 8.81 -10.16 -25.13
CA LEU A 165 9.25 -10.94 -26.29
C LEU A 165 9.40 -12.41 -25.92
N TYR A 166 9.12 -13.26 -26.88
CA TYR A 166 9.22 -14.71 -26.76
C TYR A 166 10.35 -15.22 -27.64
N GLU A 167 11.00 -16.30 -27.21
CA GLU A 167 12.02 -17.01 -28.01
C GLU A 167 13.17 -16.08 -28.49
N LEU A 168 13.84 -15.43 -27.53
CA LEU A 168 15.00 -14.60 -27.79
C LEU A 168 16.14 -15.39 -28.45
N THR A 169 16.76 -14.79 -29.45
CA THR A 169 17.99 -15.34 -30.06
C THR A 169 19.19 -15.14 -29.14
N GLU A 170 20.22 -15.96 -29.30
CA GLU A 170 21.47 -15.83 -28.51
C GLU A 170 22.10 -14.44 -28.66
N GLU A 171 22.01 -13.83 -29.84
CA GLU A 171 22.48 -12.47 -30.11
C GLU A 171 21.71 -11.43 -29.29
N GLN A 172 20.38 -11.52 -29.26
CA GLN A 172 19.53 -10.63 -28.46
C GLN A 172 19.82 -10.78 -26.96
N ILE A 173 19.99 -12.02 -26.48
CA ILE A 173 20.36 -12.30 -25.08
C ILE A 173 21.71 -11.65 -24.75
N ALA A 174 22.70 -11.76 -25.64
CA ALA A 174 24.01 -11.15 -25.43
C ALA A 174 23.93 -9.61 -25.37
N ILE A 175 23.18 -8.99 -26.28
CA ILE A 175 22.95 -7.52 -26.28
C ILE A 175 22.31 -7.08 -24.97
N LEU A 176 21.27 -7.78 -24.52
CA LEU A 176 20.57 -7.49 -23.27
C LEU A 176 21.47 -7.67 -22.05
N ALA A 177 22.29 -8.73 -22.02
CA ALA A 177 23.20 -9.02 -20.92
C ALA A 177 24.27 -7.92 -20.75
N VAL A 178 24.80 -7.39 -21.86
CA VAL A 178 25.79 -6.29 -21.82
C VAL A 178 25.15 -4.98 -21.35
N ASN A 179 23.90 -4.72 -21.72
CA ASN A 179 23.19 -3.48 -21.43
C ASN A 179 22.27 -3.57 -20.20
N GLN A 180 22.37 -4.63 -19.40
CA GLN A 180 21.47 -4.88 -18.27
C GLN A 180 21.45 -3.72 -17.25
N TYR A 181 22.56 -2.99 -17.11
CA TYR A 181 22.66 -1.83 -16.21
C TYR A 181 21.76 -0.65 -16.61
N LEU A 182 21.39 -0.54 -17.89
CA LEU A 182 20.50 0.49 -18.44
C LEU A 182 19.03 0.08 -18.34
N LEU A 183 18.76 -1.21 -18.16
CA LEU A 183 17.43 -1.80 -18.29
C LEU A 183 16.90 -2.28 -16.93
N PRO A 184 16.61 -1.37 -15.96
CA PRO A 184 16.10 -1.77 -14.66
C PRO A 184 14.77 -2.50 -14.82
N GLY A 185 14.63 -3.63 -14.12
CA GLY A 185 13.42 -4.45 -14.13
C GLY A 185 13.23 -5.31 -15.39
N VAL A 186 14.14 -5.25 -16.37
CA VAL A 186 14.17 -6.19 -17.50
C VAL A 186 14.98 -7.42 -17.12
N ASP A 187 14.38 -8.59 -17.30
CA ASP A 187 14.99 -9.88 -16.99
C ASP A 187 14.79 -10.86 -18.16
N VAL A 188 15.80 -11.69 -18.42
CA VAL A 188 15.70 -12.82 -19.37
C VAL A 188 15.27 -14.06 -18.59
N ALA A 189 14.01 -14.47 -18.77
CA ALA A 189 13.42 -15.60 -18.08
C ALA A 189 13.53 -16.87 -18.94
N ALA A 190 14.16 -17.92 -18.39
CA ALA A 190 14.16 -19.24 -19.00
C ALA A 190 12.82 -19.94 -18.75
N GLN A 191 12.23 -20.47 -19.82
CA GLN A 191 10.99 -21.23 -19.78
C GLN A 191 11.07 -22.44 -20.70
N PHE A 192 10.33 -23.49 -20.38
CA PHE A 192 10.24 -24.66 -21.24
C PHE A 192 9.07 -24.50 -22.23
N VAL A 193 9.39 -24.61 -23.52
CA VAL A 193 8.40 -24.65 -24.60
C VAL A 193 8.29 -26.08 -25.12
N ARG A 194 7.07 -26.48 -25.45
CA ARG A 194 6.80 -27.82 -25.96
C ARG A 194 7.27 -27.93 -27.41
N HIS A 195 8.10 -28.92 -27.70
CA HIS A 195 8.57 -29.23 -29.03
C HIS A 195 8.01 -30.60 -29.47
N TYR A 196 7.62 -30.69 -30.75
CA TYR A 196 6.96 -31.86 -31.33
C TYR A 196 7.76 -32.33 -32.55
N PRO A 197 8.73 -33.25 -32.40
CA PRO A 197 9.64 -33.65 -33.48
C PRO A 197 8.93 -34.15 -34.74
N LEU A 198 7.81 -34.88 -34.58
CA LEU A 198 7.05 -35.47 -35.68
C LEU A 198 5.85 -34.60 -36.13
N GLY A 199 5.69 -33.42 -35.53
CA GLY A 199 4.74 -32.36 -35.92
C GLY A 199 3.39 -32.87 -36.41
N ALA A 200 3.15 -32.73 -37.72
CA ALA A 200 1.85 -32.98 -38.36
C ALA A 200 1.35 -34.44 -38.25
N HIS A 201 2.25 -35.42 -38.16
CA HIS A 201 1.88 -36.84 -38.14
C HIS A 201 1.03 -37.22 -36.93
N PHE A 202 1.20 -36.52 -35.81
CA PHE A 202 0.52 -36.81 -34.55
C PHE A 202 -0.30 -35.63 -33.98
N ALA A 203 -0.46 -34.55 -34.75
CA ALA A 203 -1.10 -33.31 -34.29
C ALA A 203 -2.53 -33.51 -33.77
N HIS A 204 -3.29 -34.46 -34.31
CA HIS A 204 -4.66 -34.73 -33.86
C HIS A 204 -4.73 -35.64 -32.63
N SER A 205 -3.78 -36.57 -32.49
CA SER A 205 -3.77 -37.54 -31.39
C SER A 205 -3.11 -36.96 -30.15
N ILE A 206 -1.92 -36.36 -30.31
CA ILE A 206 -1.17 -35.74 -29.20
C ILE A 206 -1.69 -34.33 -28.93
N GLY A 207 -2.09 -33.61 -29.97
CA GLY A 207 -2.53 -32.23 -29.84
C GLY A 207 -1.37 -31.25 -29.72
N TYR A 208 -1.68 -30.09 -29.14
CA TYR A 208 -0.72 -29.00 -28.98
C TYR A 208 -0.97 -28.24 -27.68
N VAL A 209 0.11 -27.62 -27.20
CA VAL A 209 0.10 -26.67 -26.08
C VAL A 209 0.08 -25.25 -26.65
N GLY A 210 -0.72 -24.38 -26.06
CA GLY A 210 -0.79 -22.97 -26.44
C GLY A 210 -0.82 -22.06 -25.23
N ARG A 211 -0.58 -20.76 -25.45
CA ARG A 211 -0.66 -19.74 -24.41
C ARG A 211 -2.06 -19.69 -23.78
N ILE A 212 -2.11 -19.45 -22.48
CA ILE A 212 -3.38 -19.28 -21.75
C ILE A 212 -4.05 -17.98 -22.23
N ASN A 213 -5.29 -18.08 -22.66
CA ASN A 213 -6.09 -16.92 -23.08
C ASN A 213 -6.79 -16.27 -21.88
N GLU A 214 -7.19 -14.99 -21.97
CA GLU A 214 -7.93 -14.30 -20.89
C GLU A 214 -9.21 -15.04 -20.45
N LYS A 215 -9.91 -15.69 -21.40
CA LYS A 215 -11.12 -16.48 -21.12
C LYS A 215 -10.81 -17.79 -20.38
N GLU A 216 -9.64 -18.37 -20.64
CA GLU A 216 -9.21 -19.60 -19.98
C GLU A 216 -8.69 -19.28 -18.58
N ALA A 217 -7.94 -18.18 -18.44
CA ALA A 217 -7.40 -17.70 -17.17
C ALA A 217 -8.46 -17.54 -16.08
N SER A 218 -9.71 -17.19 -16.41
CA SER A 218 -10.79 -17.08 -15.42
C SER A 218 -11.32 -18.42 -14.90
N HIS A 219 -11.03 -19.52 -15.60
CA HIS A 219 -11.52 -20.87 -15.27
C HIS A 219 -10.39 -21.80 -14.78
N LEU A 220 -9.16 -21.31 -14.68
CA LEU A 220 -8.02 -22.11 -14.26
C LEU A 220 -7.92 -22.21 -12.74
N ASP A 221 -7.58 -23.42 -12.29
CA ASP A 221 -7.35 -23.70 -10.88
C ASP A 221 -5.98 -23.15 -10.41
N ASN A 222 -5.80 -23.10 -9.09
CA ASN A 222 -4.61 -22.62 -8.40
C ASN A 222 -3.32 -23.37 -8.82
N GLU A 223 -3.44 -24.59 -9.35
CA GLU A 223 -2.34 -25.41 -9.87
C GLU A 223 -1.66 -24.82 -11.11
N TYR A 224 -2.34 -23.95 -11.87
CA TYR A 224 -1.78 -23.30 -13.06
C TYR A 224 -1.02 -22.01 -12.73
N ARG A 225 -0.85 -21.68 -11.45
CA ARG A 225 -0.09 -20.50 -11.04
C ARG A 225 1.36 -20.58 -11.51
N GLY A 226 1.81 -19.51 -12.17
CA GLY A 226 3.16 -19.43 -12.75
C GLY A 226 3.32 -20.16 -14.08
N THR A 227 2.28 -20.83 -14.59
CA THR A 227 2.30 -21.47 -15.91
C THR A 227 1.71 -20.52 -16.96
N GLN A 228 2.41 -20.33 -18.08
CA GLN A 228 1.94 -19.47 -19.18
C GLN A 228 1.23 -20.26 -20.30
N SER A 229 1.28 -21.60 -20.26
CA SER A 229 0.82 -22.46 -21.36
C SER A 229 -0.03 -23.65 -20.89
N ILE A 230 -1.07 -23.97 -21.65
CA ILE A 230 -2.01 -25.06 -21.38
C ILE A 230 -2.20 -25.94 -22.63
N GLY A 231 -2.46 -27.23 -22.41
CA GLY A 231 -2.89 -28.14 -23.48
C GLY A 231 -4.22 -27.67 -24.05
N LYS A 232 -4.31 -27.49 -25.37
CA LYS A 232 -5.52 -27.01 -26.04
C LYS A 232 -6.38 -28.15 -26.56
N THR A 233 -5.71 -29.17 -27.08
CA THR A 233 -6.31 -30.33 -27.73
C THR A 233 -5.41 -31.53 -27.48
N GLY A 234 -5.94 -32.73 -27.70
CA GLY A 234 -5.19 -33.98 -27.67
C GLY A 234 -5.22 -34.66 -26.31
N ILE A 235 -4.12 -35.33 -25.97
CA ILE A 235 -3.89 -36.04 -24.71
C ILE A 235 -3.24 -35.07 -23.70
#